data_AF-A0A6V7HQZ5-F1
#
_entry.id   AF-A0A6V7HQZ5-F1
#
_cell.length_a   1.000
_cell.length_b   1.000
_cell.length_c   1.000
_cell.angle_alpha   90.00
_cell.angle_beta   90.00
_cell.angle_gamma   90.00
#
_symmetry.space_group_name_H-M   'P 1'
#
loop_
_entity.id
_entity.type
_entity.pdbx_description
1 polymer ?
#
loop_
_entity_poly.entity_id
_entity_poly.type
_entity_poly.pdbx_seq_one_letter_code
_entity_poly.pdbx_strand_id
1 'polypeptide(L)' 'ASLGRVVGGDDAVENKFPYQVSLRTKDPGYKEFHFCGGSIIDESWILTAAHCFD' A
#
# COMPACT_ATOMS: atom_id res chain seq x y z
N ALA A 1 -11.15 20.68 -6.63
CA ALA A 1 -10.10 19.75 -6.22
C ALA A 1 -10.78 18.58 -5.54
N SER A 2 -10.57 17.33 -5.97
CA SER A 2 -11.00 16.21 -5.13
C SER A 2 -10.32 16.38 -3.78
N LEU A 3 -11.10 16.45 -2.71
CA LEU A 3 -10.56 16.28 -1.37
C LEU A 3 -9.99 14.85 -1.40
N GLY A 4 -8.67 14.72 -1.54
CA GLY A 4 -8.02 13.42 -1.72
C GLY A 4 -8.42 12.46 -0.60
N ARG A 5 -8.25 11.15 -0.84
CA ARG A 5 -8.50 10.10 0.18
C ARG A 5 -7.80 10.42 1.52
N VAL A 6 -6.71 11.18 1.47
CA VAL A 6 -5.95 11.65 2.63
C VAL A 6 -6.40 13.07 2.99
N VAL A 7 -7.13 13.22 4.10
CA VAL A 7 -7.61 14.50 4.59
C VAL A 7 -6.46 15.27 5.25
N GLY A 8 -6.15 16.46 4.74
CA GLY A 8 -5.10 17.33 5.29
C GLY A 8 -3.67 16.79 5.11
N GLY A 9 -3.49 15.78 4.26
CA GLY A 9 -2.17 15.29 3.88
C GLY A 9 -1.67 15.93 2.59
N ASP A 10 -0.38 15.78 2.37
CA ASP A 10 0.31 16.19 1.15
C ASP A 10 0.84 14.96 0.43
N ASP A 11 0.97 15.07 -0.90
CA ASP A 11 1.64 14.04 -1.68
C ASP A 11 3.08 13.85 -1.20
N ALA A 12 3.46 12.60 -0.97
CA ALA A 12 4.84 12.28 -0.62
C ALA A 12 5.73 12.56 -1.84
N VAL A 13 6.89 13.19 -1.60
CA VAL A 13 7.95 13.26 -2.61
C VAL A 13 8.31 11.84 -3.06
N GLU A 14 8.53 11.68 -4.35
CA GLU A 14 8.92 10.38 -4.93
C GLU A 14 10.09 9.77 -4.17
N ASN A 15 9.99 8.47 -3.84
CA ASN A 15 10.98 7.72 -3.08
C ASN A 15 11.30 8.23 -1.66
N LYS A 16 10.50 9.15 -1.09
CA LYS A 16 10.68 9.63 0.30
C LYS A 16 10.58 8.50 1.34
N PHE A 17 9.76 7.50 1.07
CA PHE A 17 9.54 6.34 1.94
C PHE A 17 9.80 5.06 1.15
N PRO A 18 11.07 4.71 0.89
CA PRO A 18 11.43 3.63 -0.03
C PRO A 18 11.02 2.24 0.46
N TYR A 19 10.75 2.09 1.77
CA TYR A 19 10.23 0.87 2.37
C TYR A 19 8.71 0.70 2.18
N GLN A 20 7.98 1.72 1.73
CA GLN A 20 6.52 1.65 1.56
C GLN A 20 6.16 0.67 0.43
N VAL A 21 5.31 -0.31 0.73
CA VAL A 21 4.77 -1.23 -0.30
C VAL A 21 3.26 -1.11 -0.46
N SER A 22 2.79 -1.50 -1.64
CA SER A 22 1.38 -1.66 -1.97
C SER A 22 1.08 -3.15 -2.12
N LEU A 23 0.31 -3.73 -1.19
CA LEU A 23 -0.21 -5.08 -1.32
C LEU A 23 -1.41 -5.07 -2.27
N ARG A 24 -1.36 -5.94 -3.29
CA ARG A 24 -2.35 -5.98 -4.39
C ARG A 24 -2.83 -7.41 -4.57
N THR A 25 -4.12 -7.56 -4.84
CA THR A 25 -4.72 -8.86 -5.19
C THR A 25 -5.24 -8.80 -6.62
N LYS A 26 -5.34 -9.98 -7.23
CA LYS A 26 -5.87 -10.19 -8.58
C LYS A 26 -6.77 -11.41 -8.58
N ASP A 27 -7.99 -11.21 -8.11
CA ASP A 27 -9.01 -12.26 -8.14
C ASP A 27 -9.46 -12.55 -9.58
N PRO A 28 -9.70 -13.81 -9.95
CA PRO A 28 -10.18 -14.14 -11.29
C PRO A 28 -11.46 -13.38 -11.65
N GLY A 29 -11.43 -12.66 -12.78
CA GLY A 29 -12.54 -11.84 -13.25
C GLY A 29 -12.55 -10.39 -12.73
N TYR A 30 -11.66 -10.03 -11.82
CA TYR A 30 -11.51 -8.67 -11.30
C TYR A 30 -10.22 -8.00 -11.76
N LYS A 31 -10.22 -6.67 -11.79
CA LYS A 31 -8.99 -5.90 -12.00
C LYS A 31 -8.12 -6.00 -10.76
N GLU A 32 -6.81 -5.99 -10.97
CA GLU A 32 -5.86 -5.87 -9.86
C GLU A 32 -6.14 -4.59 -9.07
N PHE A 33 -6.21 -4.71 -7.75
CA PHE A 33 -6.44 -3.57 -6.86
C PHE A 33 -5.57 -3.62 -5.62
N HIS A 34 -5.23 -2.43 -5.12
CA HIS A 34 -4.54 -2.24 -3.84
C HIS A 34 -5.54 -2.44 -2.69
N PHE A 35 -5.20 -3.29 -1.73
CA PHE A 35 -6.06 -3.56 -0.57
C PHE A 35 -5.40 -3.21 0.77
N CYS A 36 -4.07 -3.26 0.86
CA CYS A 36 -3.33 -2.94 2.08
C CYS A 36 -1.95 -2.34 1.81
N GLY A 37 -1.38 -1.70 2.84
CA GLY A 37 0.02 -1.25 2.86
C GLY A 37 0.95 -2.26 3.55
N GLY A 38 2.24 -1.95 3.55
CA GLY A 38 3.26 -2.69 4.31
C GLY A 38 4.60 -1.96 4.29
N SER A 39 5.61 -2.53 4.96
CA SER A 39 6.99 -2.03 4.99
C SER A 39 8.00 -3.13 4.67
N ILE A 40 8.97 -2.84 3.80
CA ILE A 40 10.15 -3.70 3.60
C ILE A 40 10.97 -3.72 4.88
N ILE A 41 11.21 -4.90 5.44
CA ILE A 41 12.05 -5.09 6.64
C ILE A 41 13.30 -5.94 6.36
N ASP A 42 13.33 -6.67 5.25
CA ASP A 42 14.47 -7.46 4.79
C ASP A 42 14.32 -7.75 3.28
N GLU A 43 15.33 -8.36 2.65
CA GLU A 43 15.37 -8.71 1.22
C GLU A 43 14.17 -9.56 0.77
N SER A 44 13.63 -10.37 1.66
CA SER A 44 12.50 -11.28 1.38
C SER A 44 11.31 -11.10 2.33
N TRP A 45 11.30 -10.06 3.17
CA TRP A 45 10.29 -9.89 4.22
C TRP A 45 9.60 -8.53 4.18
N ILE A 46 8.27 -8.56 4.19
CA ILE A 46 7.39 -7.40 4.35
C ILE A 46 6.66 -7.52 5.68
N LEU A 47 6.68 -6.44 6.47
CA LEU A 47 5.82 -6.26 7.63
C LEU A 47 4.48 -5.62 7.21
N THR A 48 3.36 -6.21 7.63
CA THR A 48 2.01 -5.66 7.42
C THR A 48 1.07 -6.07 8.56
N ALA A 49 -0.16 -5.58 8.54
CA ALA A 49 -1.17 -5.93 9.53
C ALA A 49 -1.76 -7.32 9.25
N ALA A 50 -1.99 -8.11 10.30
CA ALA A 50 -2.57 -9.45 10.15
C ALA A 50 -3.96 -9.43 9.49
N HIS A 51 -4.81 -8.44 9.83
CA HIS A 51 -6.17 -8.31 9.29
C HIS A 51 -6.22 -7.99 7.79
N CYS A 52 -5.07 -7.76 7.15
CA CYS A 52 -5.01 -7.66 5.69
C CYS A 52 -5.25 -9.02 4.99
N PHE A 53 -5.21 -10.13 5.72
CA PHE A 53 -5.34 -11.49 5.19
C PHE A 53 -6.44 -12.31 5.90
N ASP A 54 -7.41 -11.63 6.50
CA ASP A 54 -8.62 -12.29 7.03
C ASP A 54 -9.54 -12.81 5.90
#